data_AF-A0AAD2CPG7-F1
#
_entry.id   AF-A0AAD2CPG7-F1
#
_cell.length_a   1.000
_cell.length_b   1.000
_cell.length_c   1.000
_cell.angle_alpha   90.00
_cell.angle_beta   90.00
_cell.angle_gamma   90.00
#
_symmetry.space_group_name_H-M   'P 1'
#
loop_
_entity.id
_entity.type
_entity.pdbx_description
1 polymer ?
#
loop_
_entity_poly.entity_id
_entity_poly.type
_entity_poly.pdbx_seq_one_letter_code
_entity_poly.pdbx_strand_id
1 'polypeptide(L)'
;MDMKLRGEANFTTTLEDPIELLKRIERFMKKSADAEYDSLDFWEANQKFFAMKQGATENLMHFKEQFLRQAEVLQDLYGVAWFQNFAVKTKAYAAIASTDTAAKDKFKDDIFETVLATGFLCNCDRTRTAPLMLDLQTNYCREVDYYPKTVSKAQDMLKIHMHGCD
;
A
#
# COMPACT_ATOMS: atom_id res chain seq x y z
N MET A 1 -25.90 24.01 -7.72
CA MET A 1 -26.35 22.95 -6.78
C MET A 1 -27.75 22.46 -7.12
N ASP A 2 -28.74 23.37 -7.21
CA ASP A 2 -30.12 23.06 -7.66
C ASP A 2 -30.17 22.36 -9.04
N MET A 3 -29.40 22.84 -10.02
CA MET A 3 -29.31 22.19 -11.35
C MET A 3 -28.70 20.78 -11.36
N LYS A 4 -27.77 20.46 -10.43
CA LYS A 4 -27.14 19.13 -10.36
C LYS A 4 -28.09 18.11 -9.71
N LEU A 5 -28.92 18.56 -8.76
CA LEU A 5 -29.93 17.73 -8.10
C LEU A 5 -31.11 17.40 -9.03
N ARG A 6 -31.55 18.37 -9.84
CA ARG A 6 -32.68 18.21 -10.78
C ARG A 6 -32.36 17.34 -12.00
N GLY A 7 -31.07 17.04 -12.24
CA GLY A 7 -30.63 16.19 -13.35
C GLY A 7 -30.66 14.69 -13.06
N GLU A 8 -30.89 14.27 -11.81
CA GLU A 8 -30.96 12.85 -11.46
C GLU A 8 -32.35 12.27 -11.70
N ALA A 9 -32.40 11.04 -12.24
CA ALA A 9 -33.65 10.34 -12.60
C ALA A 9 -34.63 10.10 -11.42
N ASN A 10 -34.16 10.23 -10.17
CA ASN A 10 -34.93 9.94 -8.95
C ASN A 10 -35.24 11.20 -8.11
N PHE A 11 -35.11 12.40 -8.70
CA PHE A 11 -35.37 13.67 -7.99
C PHE A 11 -36.79 13.76 -7.41
N THR A 12 -37.77 13.11 -8.03
CA THR A 12 -39.17 13.19 -7.61
C THR A 12 -39.63 12.07 -6.67
N THR A 13 -38.85 11.01 -6.46
CA THR A 13 -39.31 9.79 -5.73
C THR A 13 -38.54 9.46 -4.45
N THR A 14 -37.29 9.91 -4.28
CA THR A 14 -36.46 9.56 -3.10
C THR A 14 -36.21 10.75 -2.16
N LEU A 15 -36.84 11.89 -2.44
CA LEU A 15 -36.63 13.18 -1.75
C LEU A 15 -37.66 13.47 -0.65
N GLU A 16 -38.58 12.55 -0.36
CA GLU A 16 -39.53 12.68 0.75
C GLU A 16 -38.89 12.43 2.13
N ASP A 17 -37.77 11.69 2.20
CA ASP A 17 -37.02 11.48 3.45
C ASP A 17 -35.95 12.58 3.64
N PRO A 18 -36.12 13.47 4.65
CA PRO A 18 -35.19 14.56 4.91
C PRO A 18 -33.78 14.10 5.29
N ILE A 19 -33.62 12.89 5.85
CA ILE A 19 -32.30 12.36 6.24
C ILE A 19 -31.52 11.91 5.01
N GLU A 20 -32.17 11.23 4.07
CA GLU A 20 -31.51 10.76 2.85
C GLU A 20 -31.14 11.94 1.93
N LEU A 21 -31.97 12.98 1.91
CA LEU A 21 -31.64 14.25 1.27
C LEU A 21 -30.38 14.90 1.85
N LEU A 22 -30.27 14.99 3.18
CA LEU A 22 -29.11 15.59 3.84
C LEU A 22 -27.82 14.81 3.55
N LYS A 23 -27.85 13.46 3.60
CA LYS A 23 -26.71 12.60 3.21
C LYS A 23 -26.33 12.76 1.74
N ARG A 24 -27.29 13.08 0.87
CA ARG A 24 -27.06 13.31 -0.57
C ARG A 24 -26.42 14.68 -0.81
N ILE A 25 -26.93 15.72 -0.15
CA ILE A 25 -26.35 17.07 -0.16
C ILE A 25 -24.92 17.03 0.38
N GLU A 26 -24.67 16.33 1.48
CA GLU A 26 -23.33 16.12 2.02
C GLU A 26 -22.38 15.47 1.00
N ARG A 27 -22.84 14.45 0.28
CA ARG A 27 -22.08 13.82 -0.82
C ARG A 27 -21.74 14.82 -1.92
N PHE A 28 -22.70 15.64 -2.36
CA PHE A 28 -22.50 16.66 -3.38
C PHE A 28 -21.59 17.83 -2.93
N MET A 29 -21.62 18.18 -1.64
CA MET A 29 -20.74 19.23 -1.10
C MET A 29 -19.31 18.74 -0.87
N LYS A 30 -19.13 17.45 -0.51
CA LYS A 30 -17.80 16.87 -0.29
C LYS A 30 -17.10 16.44 -1.58
N LYS A 31 -17.85 16.23 -2.67
CA LYS A 31 -17.34 15.82 -3.97
C LYS A 31 -17.91 16.72 -5.07
N SER A 32 -17.42 17.94 -5.20
CA SER A 32 -17.45 18.57 -6.52
C SER A 32 -16.38 17.89 -7.36
N ALA A 33 -16.78 17.08 -8.34
CA ALA A 33 -15.87 16.49 -9.34
C ALA A 33 -14.99 17.53 -10.06
N ASP A 34 -15.34 18.81 -9.96
CA ASP A 34 -14.58 19.96 -10.48
C ASP A 34 -13.41 20.39 -9.56
N ALA A 35 -13.20 19.75 -8.40
CA ALA A 35 -12.17 20.09 -7.41
C ALA A 35 -11.19 18.95 -7.07
N GLU A 36 -11.29 17.80 -7.73
CA GLU A 36 -10.25 16.75 -7.64
C GLU A 36 -9.00 17.27 -8.36
N TYR A 37 -7.97 17.61 -7.58
CA TYR A 37 -6.67 17.93 -8.11
C TYR A 37 -5.82 16.67 -8.03
N ASP A 38 -5.60 15.99 -9.15
CA ASP A 38 -4.93 14.69 -9.21
C ASP A 38 -3.60 14.65 -8.44
N SER A 39 -2.87 15.77 -8.42
CA SER A 39 -1.61 15.88 -7.68
C SER A 39 -1.80 15.95 -6.16
N LEU A 40 -2.90 16.54 -5.68
CA LEU A 40 -3.28 16.49 -4.27
C LEU A 40 -3.67 15.07 -3.86
N ASP A 41 -4.48 14.38 -4.67
CA ASP A 41 -4.89 13.01 -4.39
C ASP A 41 -3.69 12.06 -4.35
N PHE A 42 -2.76 12.23 -5.30
CA PHE A 42 -1.47 11.52 -5.28
C PHE A 42 -0.68 11.79 -4.01
N TRP A 43 -0.59 13.05 -3.59
CA TRP A 43 0.16 13.43 -2.39
C TRP A 43 -0.49 12.87 -1.11
N GLU A 44 -1.80 12.97 -0.97
CA GLU A 44 -2.55 12.47 0.18
C GLU A 44 -2.50 10.95 0.29
N ALA A 45 -2.62 10.23 -0.83
CA ALA A 45 -2.48 8.78 -0.86
C ALA A 45 -1.09 8.33 -0.37
N ASN A 46 -0.04 9.03 -0.83
CA ASN A 46 1.33 8.78 -0.40
C ASN A 46 1.53 9.07 1.09
N GLN A 47 1.08 10.24 1.55
CA GLN A 47 1.19 10.63 2.96
C GLN A 47 0.50 9.59 3.86
N LYS A 48 -0.70 9.15 3.48
CA LYS A 48 -1.46 8.13 4.21
C LYS A 48 -0.74 6.79 4.26
N PHE A 49 -0.16 6.35 3.15
CA PHE A 49 0.58 5.09 3.09
C PHE A 49 1.85 5.12 3.95
N PHE A 50 2.64 6.21 3.89
CA PHE A 50 3.86 6.33 4.69
C PHE A 50 3.60 6.56 6.19
N ALA A 51 2.50 7.23 6.51
CA ALA A 51 2.07 7.45 7.89
C ALA A 51 1.43 6.21 8.54
N MET A 52 1.04 5.20 7.75
CA MET A 52 0.42 4.00 8.25
C MET A 52 1.36 3.23 9.19
N LYS A 53 0.88 2.96 10.41
CA LYS A 53 1.56 2.14 11.40
C LYS A 53 0.57 1.19 12.07
N GLN A 54 1.02 -0.02 12.33
CA GLN A 54 0.24 -0.98 13.10
C GLN A 54 0.01 -0.43 14.52
N GLY A 55 -1.24 -0.45 14.97
CA GLY A 55 -1.54 -0.10 16.36
C GLY A 55 -0.99 -1.15 17.35
N ALA A 56 -0.65 -0.73 18.57
CA ALA A 56 -0.06 -1.63 19.58
C ALA A 56 -0.91 -2.88 19.89
N THR A 57 -2.24 -2.73 19.85
CA THR A 57 -3.21 -3.82 20.08
C THR A 57 -3.83 -4.38 18.80
N GLU A 58 -3.39 -3.89 17.63
CA GLU A 58 -3.99 -4.28 16.36
C GLU A 58 -3.50 -5.67 15.92
N ASN A 59 -4.45 -6.50 15.49
CA ASN A 59 -4.14 -7.81 14.93
C ASN A 59 -3.34 -7.66 13.62
N LEU A 60 -2.23 -8.40 13.50
CA LEU A 60 -1.35 -8.36 12.33
C LEU A 60 -2.06 -8.67 11.00
N MET A 61 -3.02 -9.60 11.01
CA MET A 61 -3.80 -9.98 9.81
C MET A 61 -4.67 -8.81 9.34
N HIS A 62 -5.36 -8.15 10.27
CA HIS A 62 -6.18 -6.99 9.97
C HIS A 62 -5.34 -5.83 9.43
N PHE A 63 -4.18 -5.60 10.05
CA PHE A 63 -3.24 -4.58 9.59
C PHE A 63 -2.73 -4.86 8.17
N LYS A 64 -2.38 -6.13 7.86
CA LYS A 64 -1.98 -6.56 6.51
C LYS A 64 -3.05 -6.23 5.47
N GLU A 65 -4.31 -6.51 5.74
CA GLU A 65 -5.41 -6.21 4.81
C GLU A 65 -5.59 -4.71 4.58
N GLN A 66 -5.43 -3.88 5.62
CA GLN A 66 -5.44 -2.42 5.45
C GLN A 66 -4.26 -1.92 4.63
N PHE A 67 -3.06 -2.44 4.91
CA PHE A 67 -1.84 -2.09 4.20
C PHE A 67 -1.94 -2.44 2.71
N LEU A 68 -2.39 -3.65 2.38
CA LEU A 68 -2.57 -4.09 0.99
C LEU A 68 -3.61 -3.25 0.25
N ARG A 69 -4.72 -2.89 0.88
CA ARG A 69 -5.72 -2.00 0.28
C ARG A 69 -5.15 -0.62 -0.05
N GLN A 70 -4.29 -0.06 0.80
CA GLN A 70 -3.65 1.23 0.48
C GLN A 70 -2.53 1.09 -0.56
N ALA A 71 -1.84 -0.05 -0.57
CA ALA A 71 -0.84 -0.36 -1.59
C ALA A 71 -1.46 -0.46 -2.99
N GLU A 72 -2.64 -1.06 -3.12
CA GLU A 72 -3.40 -1.15 -4.37
C GLU A 72 -3.75 0.25 -4.91
N VAL A 73 -4.25 1.15 -4.05
CA VAL A 73 -4.51 2.55 -4.41
C VAL A 73 -3.23 3.25 -4.91
N LEU A 74 -2.09 3.03 -4.27
CA LEU A 74 -0.83 3.58 -4.75
C LEU A 74 -0.40 2.95 -6.08
N GLN A 75 -0.61 1.65 -6.27
CA GLN A 75 -0.27 0.97 -7.51
C GLN A 75 -1.03 1.56 -8.70
N ASP A 76 -2.31 1.86 -8.50
CA ASP A 76 -3.17 2.50 -9.51
C ASP A 76 -2.67 3.90 -9.85
N LEU A 77 -2.22 4.68 -8.85
CA LEU A 77 -1.72 6.03 -9.03
C LEU A 77 -0.32 6.09 -9.68
N TYR A 78 0.59 5.19 -9.29
CA TYR A 78 1.96 5.15 -9.82
C TYR A 78 2.05 4.48 -11.19
N GLY A 79 1.16 3.50 -11.45
CA GLY A 79 1.24 2.61 -12.58
C GLY A 79 2.41 1.62 -12.50
N VAL A 80 2.31 0.56 -13.30
CA VAL A 80 3.29 -0.55 -13.32
C VAL A 80 4.68 -0.08 -13.78
N ALA A 81 4.73 0.82 -14.76
CA ALA A 81 5.98 1.29 -15.36
C ALA A 81 6.91 1.98 -14.35
N TRP A 82 6.36 2.66 -13.33
CA TRP A 82 7.17 3.32 -12.32
C TRP A 82 8.00 2.30 -11.51
N PHE A 83 7.37 1.22 -11.07
CA PHE A 83 8.03 0.15 -10.31
C PHE A 83 9.04 -0.63 -11.16
N GLN A 84 8.71 -0.91 -12.42
CA GLN A 84 9.65 -1.57 -13.34
C GLN A 84 10.88 -0.70 -13.60
N ASN A 85 10.72 0.62 -13.76
CA ASN A 85 11.84 1.55 -13.90
C ASN A 85 12.68 1.65 -12.61
N PHE A 86 12.04 1.56 -11.45
CA PHE A 86 12.74 1.45 -10.17
C PHE A 86 13.58 0.15 -10.12
N ALA A 87 13.01 -1.00 -10.51
CA ALA A 87 13.72 -2.28 -10.52
C ALA A 87 15.03 -2.23 -11.30
N VAL A 88 15.02 -1.61 -12.49
CA VAL A 88 16.20 -1.49 -13.36
C VAL A 88 17.37 -0.76 -12.68
N LYS A 89 17.08 0.13 -11.72
CA LYS A 89 18.09 0.90 -10.97
C LYS A 89 18.64 0.16 -9.75
N THR A 90 18.14 -1.03 -9.43
CA THR A 90 18.56 -1.79 -8.25
C THR A 90 19.82 -2.61 -8.49
N LYS A 91 20.62 -2.83 -7.43
CA LYS A 91 21.79 -3.71 -7.48
C LYS A 91 21.42 -5.16 -7.82
N ALA A 92 20.26 -5.62 -7.34
CA ALA A 92 19.76 -6.97 -7.59
C ALA A 92 19.48 -7.19 -9.09
N TYR A 93 18.88 -6.23 -9.79
CA TYR A 93 18.69 -6.31 -11.24
C TYR A 93 20.02 -6.33 -12.01
N ALA A 94 21.00 -5.55 -11.57
CA ALA A 94 22.33 -5.51 -12.18
C ALA A 94 23.13 -6.82 -12.00
N ALA A 95 22.86 -7.57 -10.92
CA ALA A 95 23.48 -8.85 -10.65
C ALA A 95 22.93 -10.00 -11.51
N ILE A 96 21.77 -9.82 -12.16
CA ILE A 96 21.20 -10.82 -13.08
C ILE A 96 21.99 -10.79 -14.39
N ALA A 97 22.41 -11.98 -14.86
CA ALA A 97 23.13 -12.15 -16.11
C ALA A 97 22.43 -11.43 -17.27
N SER A 98 23.18 -10.73 -18.11
CA SER A 98 22.62 -9.98 -19.25
C SER A 98 21.90 -10.86 -20.27
N THR A 99 22.27 -12.13 -20.33
CA THR A 99 21.69 -13.14 -21.22
C THR A 99 20.37 -13.71 -20.71
N ASP A 100 20.05 -13.52 -19.43
CA ASP A 100 18.83 -14.05 -18.82
C ASP A 100 17.73 -12.97 -18.80
N THR A 101 17.12 -12.76 -19.97
CA THR A 101 16.04 -11.79 -20.14
C THR A 101 14.80 -12.17 -19.34
N ALA A 102 14.48 -13.47 -19.25
CA ALA A 102 13.34 -13.97 -18.51
C ALA A 102 13.44 -13.68 -17.01
N ALA A 103 14.61 -13.88 -16.39
CA ALA A 103 14.82 -13.53 -14.99
C ALA A 103 14.73 -12.02 -14.74
N LYS A 104 15.20 -11.20 -15.69
CA LYS A 104 15.10 -9.74 -15.60
C LYS A 104 13.68 -9.24 -15.67
N ASP A 105 12.87 -9.78 -16.57
CA ASP A 105 11.47 -9.38 -16.70
C ASP A 105 10.66 -9.85 -15.48
N LYS A 106 10.88 -11.08 -15.03
CA LYS A 106 10.29 -11.55 -13.77
C LYS A 106 10.67 -10.66 -12.58
N PHE A 107 11.93 -10.23 -12.47
CA PHE A 107 12.35 -9.33 -11.40
C PHE A 107 11.63 -7.98 -11.45
N LYS A 108 11.37 -7.44 -12.65
CA LYS A 108 10.60 -6.19 -12.80
C LYS A 108 9.15 -6.35 -12.35
N ASP A 109 8.55 -7.51 -12.58
CA ASP A 109 7.18 -7.79 -12.17
C ASP A 109 7.08 -8.04 -10.65
N ASP A 110 8.04 -8.75 -10.08
CA ASP A 110 8.08 -9.11 -8.65
C ASP A 110 8.55 -7.97 -7.73
N ILE A 111 9.12 -6.89 -8.29
CA ILE A 111 9.73 -5.81 -7.48
C ILE A 111 8.70 -5.11 -6.60
N PHE A 112 7.48 -4.95 -7.09
CA PHE A 112 6.43 -4.25 -6.37
C PHE A 112 6.08 -5.02 -5.09
N GLU A 113 5.89 -6.34 -5.21
CA GLU A 113 5.63 -7.20 -4.06
C GLU A 113 6.80 -7.20 -3.07
N THR A 114 8.04 -7.14 -3.57
CA THR A 114 9.25 -7.07 -2.72
C THR A 114 9.31 -5.76 -1.93
N VAL A 115 8.97 -4.63 -2.57
CA VAL A 115 8.89 -3.31 -1.92
C VAL A 115 7.78 -3.31 -0.88
N LEU A 116 6.62 -3.89 -1.18
CA LEU A 116 5.51 -4.02 -0.24
C LEU A 116 5.87 -4.91 0.95
N ALA A 117 6.56 -6.03 0.74
CA ALA A 117 7.00 -6.91 1.82
C ALA A 117 7.93 -6.18 2.79
N THR A 118 8.86 -5.38 2.26
CA THR A 118 9.78 -4.56 3.07
C THR A 118 9.04 -3.42 3.77
N GLY A 119 8.14 -2.72 3.05
CA GLY A 119 7.31 -1.65 3.61
C GLY A 119 6.40 -2.14 4.74
N PHE A 120 5.85 -3.34 4.60
CA PHE A 120 5.02 -3.98 5.62
C PHE A 120 5.80 -4.19 6.92
N LEU A 121 7.02 -4.73 6.87
CA LEU A 121 7.88 -4.86 8.06
C LEU A 121 8.17 -3.50 8.73
N CYS A 122 8.44 -2.47 7.92
CA CYS A 122 8.72 -1.10 8.40
C CYS A 122 7.51 -0.38 9.01
N ASN A 123 6.30 -0.81 8.65
CA ASN A 123 5.04 -0.23 9.12
C ASN A 123 4.38 -1.04 10.25
N CYS A 124 4.81 -2.29 10.47
CA CYS A 124 4.47 -3.03 11.68
C CYS A 124 5.03 -2.33 12.94
N ASP A 125 4.49 -2.67 14.10
CA ASP A 125 4.85 -2.06 15.38
C ASP A 125 6.37 -2.16 15.64
N ARG A 126 7.05 -1.01 15.60
CA ARG A 126 8.50 -0.93 15.69
C ARG A 126 9.05 -1.46 17.01
N THR A 127 8.29 -1.43 18.08
CA THR A 127 8.74 -1.97 19.37
C THR A 127 8.94 -3.49 19.28
N ARG A 128 8.13 -4.16 18.46
CA ARG A 128 8.12 -5.61 18.26
C ARG A 128 8.96 -6.05 17.08
N THR A 129 9.11 -5.20 16.05
CA THR A 129 9.80 -5.57 14.81
C THR A 129 11.24 -5.07 14.73
N ALA A 130 11.67 -4.15 15.60
CA ALA A 130 13.04 -3.62 15.58
C ALA A 130 14.13 -4.70 15.73
N PRO A 131 14.02 -5.70 16.62
CA PRO A 131 15.03 -6.75 16.74
C PRO A 131 15.15 -7.58 15.45
N LEU A 132 14.02 -8.03 14.90
CA LEU A 132 13.99 -8.75 13.62
C LEU A 132 14.61 -7.93 12.48
N MET A 133 14.30 -6.62 12.40
CA MET A 133 14.88 -5.75 11.39
C MET A 133 16.40 -5.61 11.53
N LEU A 134 16.91 -5.56 12.76
CA LEU A 134 18.35 -5.53 13.03
C LEU A 134 19.03 -6.85 12.61
N ASP A 135 18.40 -7.99 12.89
CA ASP A 135 18.91 -9.29 12.47
C ASP A 135 18.95 -9.43 10.94
N LEU A 136 17.91 -8.97 10.24
CA LEU A 136 17.86 -8.95 8.78
C LEU A 136 18.98 -8.07 8.19
N GLN A 137 19.20 -6.88 8.77
CA GLN A 137 20.31 -6.01 8.37
C GLN A 137 21.66 -6.66 8.60
N THR A 138 21.86 -7.27 9.76
CA THR A 138 23.12 -7.94 10.13
C THR A 138 23.44 -9.09 9.18
N ASN A 139 22.45 -9.90 8.84
CA ASN A 139 22.63 -11.00 7.89
C ASN A 139 22.91 -10.48 6.47
N TYR A 140 22.25 -9.40 6.06
CA TYR A 140 22.51 -8.79 4.76
C TYR A 140 23.94 -8.22 4.68
N CYS A 141 24.47 -7.65 5.76
CA CYS A 141 25.88 -7.24 5.85
C CYS A 141 26.85 -8.42 5.74
N ARG A 142 26.40 -9.65 6.04
CA ARG A 142 27.17 -10.90 5.86
C ARG A 142 26.95 -11.52 4.47
N GLU A 143 26.40 -10.77 3.53
CA GLU A 143 26.08 -11.20 2.16
C GLU A 143 25.01 -12.30 2.07
N VAL A 144 24.21 -12.47 3.13
CA VAL A 144 23.08 -13.41 3.15
C VAL A 144 21.77 -12.63 3.19
N ASP A 145 21.00 -12.68 2.09
CA ASP A 145 19.72 -11.98 1.96
C ASP A 145 18.56 -12.82 2.51
N TYR A 146 18.13 -12.51 3.74
CA TYR A 146 16.92 -13.05 4.35
C TYR A 146 15.70 -12.13 4.25
N TYR A 147 15.77 -11.02 3.51
CA TYR A 147 14.60 -10.13 3.40
C TYR A 147 13.47 -10.84 2.65
N PRO A 148 12.23 -10.75 3.15
CA PRO A 148 11.09 -11.37 2.50
C PRO A 148 10.82 -10.67 1.16
N LYS A 149 10.55 -11.48 0.12
CA LYS A 149 10.16 -10.98 -1.20
C LYS A 149 8.64 -10.87 -1.39
N THR A 150 7.87 -11.45 -0.48
CA THR A 150 6.41 -11.47 -0.51
C THR A 150 5.83 -11.04 0.82
N VAL A 151 4.67 -10.38 0.80
CA VAL A 151 4.01 -9.90 2.04
C VAL A 151 3.61 -11.08 2.93
N SER A 152 3.27 -12.23 2.35
CA SER A 152 2.98 -13.45 3.13
C SER A 152 4.20 -13.93 3.90
N LYS A 153 5.38 -14.01 3.27
CA LYS A 153 6.61 -14.40 3.96
C LYS A 153 6.98 -13.43 5.06
N ALA A 154 6.78 -12.12 4.84
CA ALA A 154 6.98 -11.12 5.88
C ALA A 154 6.05 -11.34 7.09
N GLN A 155 4.77 -11.65 6.84
CA GLN A 155 3.81 -11.99 7.90
C GLN A 155 4.22 -13.25 8.68
N ASP A 156 4.67 -14.29 7.98
CA ASP A 156 5.05 -15.55 8.62
C ASP A 156 6.33 -15.37 9.47
N MET A 157 7.31 -14.61 8.97
CA MET A 157 8.49 -14.22 9.76
C MET A 157 8.11 -13.46 11.02
N LEU A 158 7.17 -12.50 10.92
CA LEU A 158 6.69 -11.76 12.08
C LEU A 158 5.97 -12.66 13.08
N LYS A 159 5.11 -13.57 12.62
CA LYS A 159 4.45 -14.54 13.52
C LYS A 159 5.46 -15.39 14.28
N ILE A 160 6.48 -15.91 13.61
CA ILE A 160 7.53 -16.72 14.24
C ILE A 160 8.30 -15.89 15.26
N HIS A 161 8.73 -14.68 14.89
CA HIS A 161 9.48 -13.80 15.78
C HIS A 161 8.67 -13.43 17.04
N MET A 162 7.39 -13.11 16.87
CA MET A 162 6.52 -12.71 17.98
C MET A 162 6.08 -13.89 18.87
N HIS A 163 6.10 -15.13 18.38
CA HIS A 163 5.80 -16.33 19.18
C HIS A 163 7.05 -17.00 19.78
N GLY A 164 8.25 -16.71 19.26
CA GLY A 164 9.51 -17.28 19.75
C GLY A 164 10.21 -16.44 20.82
N CYS A 165 9.63 -15.31 21.23
CA CYS A 165 10.19 -14.37 22.21
C CYS A 165 9.49 -14.39 23.58
N ASP A 166 8.71 -15.44 23.87
CA ASP A 166 8.15 -15.74 25.20
C ASP A 166 9.12 -16.53 26.08
#